data_AF-A0A3N5RNS4-F1
#
_entry.id   AF-A0A3N5RNS4-F1
#
_cell.length_a   1.000
_cell.length_b   1.000
_cell.length_c   1.000
_cell.angle_alpha   90.00
_cell.angle_beta   90.00
_cell.angle_gamma   90.00
#
_symmetry.space_group_name_H-M   'P 1'
#
loop_
_entity.id
_entity.type
_entity.pdbx_description
1 polymer ?
#
loop_
_entity_poly.entity_id
_entity_poly.type
_entity_poly.pdbx_seq_one_letter_code
_entity_poly.pdbx_strand_id
1 'polypeptide(L)' 'LSARSYWRMIKVARTIADLAEEETIRLPHIAESLQFRPKEEE' A
#
# COMPACT_ATOMS: atom_id res chain seq x y z
N LEU A 1 3.48 4.94 14.03
CA LEU A 1 3.32 5.39 12.62
C LEU A 1 3.89 6.79 12.50
N SER A 2 4.91 7.00 11.66
CA SER A 2 5.27 8.37 11.26
C SER A 2 4.42 8.79 10.06
N ALA A 3 4.28 10.10 9.80
CA ALA A 3 3.62 10.59 8.59
C ALA A 3 4.21 9.97 7.30
N ARG A 4 5.52 9.67 7.32
CA ARG A 4 6.23 9.00 6.22
C ARG A 4 5.79 7.55 6.03
N SER A 5 5.53 6.84 7.13
CA SER A 5 5.02 5.46 7.11
C SER A 5 3.61 5.41 6.51
N TYR A 6 2.75 6.36 6.88
CA TYR A 6 1.40 6.50 6.34
C TYR A 6 1.41 6.77 4.83
N TRP A 7 2.26 7.70 4.38
CA TRP A 7 2.39 8.01 2.96
C TRP A 7 2.93 6.84 2.13
N ARG A 8 3.84 6.03 2.68
CA ARG A 8 4.30 4.80 2.00
C ARG A 8 3.16 3.79 1.86
N MET A 9 2.39 3.58 2.93
CA MET A 9 1.24 2.67 2.92
C MET A 9 0.23 3.05 1.83
N ILE A 10 -0.10 4.35 1.70
CA ILE A 10 -0.99 4.83 0.62
C ILE A 10 -0.43 4.50 -0.77
N LYS A 11 0.87 4.70 -0.98
CA LYS A 11 1.50 4.41 -2.28
C LYS A 11 1.44 2.92 -2.62
N VAL A 12 1.72 2.05 -1.64
CA VAL A 12 1.62 0.59 -1.83
C VAL A 12 0.16 0.18 -2.09
N ALA A 13 -0.79 0.71 -1.33
CA ALA A 13 -2.22 0.46 -1.54
C ALA A 13 -2.69 0.92 -2.92
N ARG A 14 -2.15 2.03 -3.44
CA ARG A 14 -2.43 2.49 -4.80
C ARG A 14 -1.89 1.51 -5.85
N THR A 15 -0.65 1.06 -5.70
CA THR A 15 -0.08 0.05 -6.60
C THR A 15 -0.89 -1.25 -6.61
N ILE A 16 -1.37 -1.69 -5.46
CA ILE A 16 -2.25 -2.87 -5.35
C ILE A 16 -3.58 -2.63 -6.07
N ALA A 17 -4.19 -1.45 -5.90
CA ALA A 17 -5.41 -1.09 -6.63
C ALA A 17 -5.19 -1.06 -8.15
N ASP A 18 -4.07 -0.49 -8.60
CA ASP A 18 -3.71 -0.45 -10.02
C ASP A 18 -3.49 -1.87 -10.59
N LEU A 19 -2.89 -2.79 -9.82
CA LEU A 19 -2.73 -4.21 -10.20
C LEU A 19 -4.07 -4.96 -10.25
N ALA A 20 -5.07 -4.53 -9.47
CA ALA A 20 -6.41 -5.07 -9.46
C ALA A 20 -7.33 -4.41 -10.51
N GLU A 21 -6.80 -3.55 -11.38
CA GLU A 21 -7.55 -2.74 -12.36
C GLU A 21 -8.68 -1.90 -11.71
N GLU A 22 -8.44 -1.45 -10.47
CA GLU A 22 -9.40 -0.71 -9.67
C GLU A 22 -9.07 0.78 -9.64
N GLU A 23 -10.02 1.61 -10.07
CA GLU A 23 -9.83 3.07 -10.11
C GLU A 23 -9.73 3.70 -8.70
N THR A 24 -10.38 3.06 -7.71
CA THR A 24 -10.45 3.53 -6.33
C THR A 24 -9.73 2.59 -5.36
N ILE A 25 -9.06 3.17 -4.36
CA ILE A 25 -8.46 2.39 -3.28
C ILE A 25 -9.58 1.93 -2.35
N ARG A 26 -9.78 0.62 -2.26
CA ARG A 26 -10.75 0.00 -1.35
C ARG A 26 -10.04 -0.61 -0.14
N LEU A 27 -10.82 -0.94 0.89
CA LEU A 27 -10.34 -1.64 2.10
C LEU A 27 -9.40 -2.83 1.82
N PRO A 28 -9.68 -3.76 0.87
CA PRO A 28 -8.78 -4.86 0.58
C PRO A 28 -7.36 -4.40 0.19
N HIS A 29 -7.24 -3.36 -0.63
CA HIS A 29 -5.93 -2.86 -1.08
C HIS A 29 -5.11 -2.26 0.09
N ILE A 30 -5.79 -1.63 1.05
CA ILE A 30 -5.15 -1.13 2.27
C ILE A 30 -4.72 -2.29 3.18
N ALA A 31 -5.58 -3.29 3.38
CA ALA A 31 -5.26 -4.47 4.17
C ALA A 31 -4.05 -5.22 3.63
N GLU A 32 -3.95 -5.35 2.31
CA GLU A 32 -2.82 -5.97 1.64
C GLU A 32 -1.55 -5.10 1.72
N SER A 33 -1.68 -3.77 1.61
CA SER A 33 -0.56 -2.84 1.81
C SER A 33 0.04 -2.87 3.22
N LEU A 34 -0.77 -3.20 4.24
CA LEU A 34 -0.32 -3.34 5.63
C LEU A 34 0.51 -4.61 5.85
N GLN A 35 0.18 -5.67 5.12
CA GLN A 35 0.94 -6.93 5.12
C GLN A 35 2.20 -6.84 4.26
N PHE A 36 2.22 -5.92 3.30
CA PHE A 36 3.38 -5.65 2.48
C PHE A 36 4.52 -5.10 3.34
N ARG A 37 5.44 -5.98 3.71
CA ARG A 37 6.65 -5.66 4.44
C ARG A 37 7.77 -5.49 3.40
N PRO A 38 8.13 -4.26 3.00
CA PRO A 38 9.25 -4.08 2.09
C PRO A 38 10.48 -4.67 2.76
N LYS A 39 11.16 -5.58 2.07
CA LYS A 39 12.51 -5.98 2.48
C LYS A 39 13.33 -4.69 2.51
N GLU A 40 13.90 -4.37 3.66
CA GLU A 40 14.90 -3.30 3.71
C GLU A 40 16.06 -3.80 2.85
N GLU A 41 16.26 -3.17 1.69
CA GLU A 41 17.47 -3.35 0.90
C GLU A 41 18.62 -2.83 1.77
N GLU A 42 19.50 -3.75 2.21
CA GLU A 42 20.82 -3.43 2.78
C GLU A 42 21.73 -2.79 1.72
#